data_AF-A0ABD5MQ77-F1
#
_entry.id   AF-A0ABD5MQ77-F1
#
_cell.length_a   1.000
_cell.length_b   1.000
_cell.length_c   1.000
_cell.angle_alpha   90.00
_cell.angle_beta   90.00
_cell.angle_gamma   90.00
#
_symmetry.space_group_name_H-M   'P 1'
#
loop_
_entity.id
_entity.type
_entity.pdbx_description
1 polymer ?
#
loop_
_entity_poly.entity_id
_entity_poly.type
_entity_poly.pdbx_seq_one_letter_code
_entity_poly.pdbx_strand_id
1 'polypeptide(L)'
;MGALHRRLPLGDRTTTAVLVAAAVSVAYSLIVLGYSLLPSSGVSISGTLWHAVAIQSAFALGTVGVPVFLWLRADLKSPAVLLAAILLFWHVLVEFPPIGSGQGDSPGFLFVFVFAPFYVLAYALLAAGEYWIGKRDVSIPV
;
A
#
# COMPACT_ATOMS: atom_id res chain seq x y z
N MET A 1 -20.58 17.48 28.42
CA MET A 1 -19.76 16.26 28.32
C MET A 1 -18.72 16.48 27.23
N GLY A 2 -17.58 17.07 27.61
CA GLY A 2 -16.49 17.37 26.69
C GLY A 2 -15.53 16.20 26.63
N ALA A 3 -15.69 15.33 25.64
CA ALA A 3 -14.64 14.39 25.28
C ALA A 3 -13.56 15.19 24.54
N LEU A 4 -12.59 15.65 25.34
CA LEU A 4 -11.30 16.18 24.90
C LEU A 4 -10.79 15.41 23.68
N HIS A 5 -10.93 16.01 22.50
CA HIS A 5 -10.10 15.71 21.35
C HIS A 5 -8.67 16.11 21.70
N ARG A 6 -7.99 15.27 22.49
CA ARG A 6 -6.56 15.36 22.75
C ARG A 6 -5.88 15.10 21.41
N ARG A 7 -5.71 16.15 20.61
CA ARG A 7 -4.82 16.15 19.45
C ARG A 7 -3.45 15.76 20.00
N LEU A 8 -3.03 14.53 19.73
CA LEU A 8 -1.71 14.04 20.13
C LEU A 8 -0.65 15.05 19.68
N PRO A 9 0.41 15.28 20.47
CA PRO A 9 1.55 16.08 20.04
C PRO A 9 2.01 15.61 18.65
N LEU A 10 2.42 16.54 17.78
CA LEU A 10 2.85 16.21 16.41
C LEU A 10 3.93 15.12 16.37
N GLY A 11 4.77 15.04 17.40
CA GLY A 11 5.74 13.96 17.62
C GLY A 11 5.07 12.60 17.78
N ASP A 12 4.17 12.46 18.76
CA ASP A 12 3.45 11.21 19.04
C ASP A 12 2.61 10.73 17.85
N ARG A 13 1.97 11.65 17.12
CA ARG A 13 1.22 11.32 15.90
C ARG A 13 2.13 10.78 14.80
N THR A 14 3.33 11.32 14.66
CA THR A 14 4.32 10.84 13.68
C THR A 14 4.85 9.48 14.07
N THR A 15 5.26 9.29 15.33
CA THR A 15 5.72 8.01 15.85
C THR A 15 4.66 6.92 15.66
N THR A 16 3.41 7.22 16.02
CA THR A 16 2.28 6.29 15.84
C THR A 16 2.07 5.96 14.37
N ALA A 17 2.07 6.97 13.47
CA ALA A 17 1.90 6.73 12.04
C ALA A 17 3.02 5.86 11.45
N VAL A 18 4.28 6.09 11.85
CA VAL A 18 5.43 5.26 11.42
C VAL A 18 5.27 3.83 11.94
N LEU A 19 4.95 3.64 13.22
CA LEU A 19 4.79 2.32 13.82
C LEU A 19 3.66 1.54 13.16
N VAL A 20 2.51 2.16 12.91
CA VAL A 20 1.37 1.51 12.25
C VAL A 20 1.72 1.20 10.79
N ALA A 21 2.32 2.13 10.05
CA ALA A 21 2.73 1.88 8.67
C ALA A 21 3.74 0.72 8.57
N ALA A 22 4.71 0.67 9.50
CA ALA A 22 5.67 -0.43 9.58
C ALA A 22 4.99 -1.75 9.92
N ALA A 23 4.11 -1.77 10.93
CA ALA A 23 3.38 -2.97 11.35
C ALA A 23 2.50 -3.53 10.23
N VAL A 24 1.76 -2.67 9.52
CA VAL A 24 0.92 -3.09 8.39
C VAL A 24 1.78 -3.59 7.22
N SER A 25 2.92 -2.95 6.94
CA SER A 25 3.86 -3.41 5.90
C SER A 25 4.43 -4.78 6.24
N VAL A 26 4.81 -5.02 7.49
CA VAL A 26 5.27 -6.34 7.96
C VAL A 26 4.16 -7.38 7.86
N ALA A 27 2.95 -7.07 8.29
CA ALA A 27 1.80 -7.97 8.19
C ALA A 27 1.52 -8.35 6.73
N TYR A 28 1.54 -7.37 5.82
CA TYR A 28 1.42 -7.60 4.38
C TYR A 28 2.51 -8.55 3.85
N SER A 29 3.79 -8.29 4.18
CA SER A 29 4.91 -9.14 3.77
C SER A 29 4.76 -10.58 4.28
N LEU A 30 4.31 -10.78 5.51
CA LEU A 30 4.08 -12.11 6.09
C LEU A 30 2.94 -12.85 5.37
N ILE A 31 1.86 -12.15 5.00
CA ILE A 31 0.76 -12.72 4.23
C ILE A 31 1.26 -13.16 2.85
N VAL A 32 1.98 -12.30 2.13
CA VAL A 32 2.53 -12.63 0.81
C VAL A 32 3.51 -13.80 0.89
N LEU A 33 4.37 -13.83 1.91
CA LEU A 33 5.29 -14.95 2.16
C LEU A 33 4.50 -16.25 2.41
N GLY A 34 3.48 -16.21 3.27
CA GLY A 34 2.60 -17.35 3.53
C GLY A 34 1.95 -17.88 2.25
N TYR A 35 1.46 -16.98 1.39
CA TYR A 35 0.92 -17.34 0.08
C TYR A 35 1.96 -18.00 -0.82
N SER A 36 3.20 -17.49 -0.86
CA SER A 36 4.28 -18.07 -1.68
C SER A 36 4.76 -19.44 -1.23
N LEU A 37 4.50 -19.82 0.02
CA LEU A 37 4.84 -21.14 0.57
C LEU A 37 3.74 -22.18 0.29
N LEU A 38 2.58 -21.78 -0.23
CA LEU A 38 1.53 -22.72 -0.58
C LEU A 38 1.94 -23.54 -1.80
N PRO A 39 1.80 -24.89 -1.78
CA PRO A 39 2.16 -25.77 -2.90
C PRO A 39 1.43 -25.47 -4.21
N SER A 40 0.27 -24.81 -4.12
CA SER A 40 -0.55 -24.37 -5.25
C SER A 40 -0.18 -22.98 -5.77
N SER A 41 0.76 -22.28 -5.13
CA SER A 41 1.16 -20.94 -5.55
C SER A 41 2.17 -21.03 -6.69
N GLY A 42 1.84 -20.46 -7.85
CA GLY A 42 2.78 -20.28 -8.97
C GLY A 42 3.79 -19.16 -8.71
N VAL A 43 4.10 -18.87 -7.44
CA VAL A 43 4.93 -17.75 -6.99
C VAL A 43 6.29 -18.29 -6.55
N SER A 44 7.22 -18.34 -7.50
CA SER A 44 8.63 -18.66 -7.22
C SER A 44 9.40 -17.36 -7.01
N ILE A 45 9.94 -17.16 -5.81
CA ILE A 45 10.92 -16.09 -5.54
C ILE A 45 12.26 -16.51 -6.18
N SER A 46 12.52 -16.04 -7.39
CA SER A 46 13.80 -16.26 -8.08
C SER A 46 14.83 -15.18 -7.71
N GLY A 47 16.09 -15.57 -7.60
CA GLY A 47 17.21 -14.69 -7.22
C GLY A 47 17.81 -15.00 -5.84
N THR A 48 18.73 -14.16 -5.37
CA THR A 48 19.31 -14.34 -4.03
C THR A 48 18.33 -13.86 -2.96
N LEU A 49 18.38 -14.46 -1.77
CA LEU A 49 17.55 -14.08 -0.62
C LEU A 49 17.58 -12.56 -0.36
N TRP A 50 18.75 -11.93 -0.49
CA TRP A 50 18.92 -10.50 -0.29
C TRP A 50 18.18 -9.64 -1.32
N HIS A 51 18.16 -10.04 -2.60
CA HIS A 51 17.39 -9.32 -3.63
C HIS A 51 15.89 -9.44 -3.37
N ALA A 52 15.42 -10.65 -3.02
CA ALA A 52 14.02 -10.89 -2.70
C ALA A 52 13.57 -10.05 -1.49
N VAL A 53 14.36 -10.02 -0.41
CA VAL A 53 14.08 -9.22 0.79
C VAL A 53 14.06 -7.73 0.46
N ALA A 54 15.03 -7.22 -0.31
CA ALA A 54 15.08 -5.81 -0.66
C ALA A 54 13.87 -5.38 -1.50
N ILE A 55 13.52 -6.16 -2.54
CA ILE A 55 12.38 -5.87 -3.41
C ILE A 55 11.06 -5.97 -2.63
N GLN A 56 10.86 -7.03 -1.85
CA GLN A 56 9.66 -7.20 -1.01
C GLN A 56 9.52 -6.05 -0.01
N SER A 57 10.62 -5.62 0.63
CA SER A 57 10.57 -4.51 1.60
C SER A 57 10.21 -3.20 0.93
N ALA A 58 10.81 -2.90 -0.22
CA ALA A 58 10.51 -1.69 -1.00
C ALA A 58 9.04 -1.69 -1.47
N PHE A 59 8.54 -2.83 -1.94
CA PHE A 59 7.15 -3.00 -2.32
C PHE A 59 6.22 -2.81 -1.12
N ALA A 60 6.40 -3.56 -0.04
CA ALA A 60 5.52 -3.49 1.13
C ALA A 60 5.45 -2.06 1.71
N LEU A 61 6.60 -1.40 1.84
CA LEU A 61 6.63 -0.02 2.33
C LEU A 61 6.02 0.96 1.33
N GLY A 62 6.34 0.84 0.04
CA GLY A 62 5.85 1.77 -0.98
C GLY A 62 4.37 1.61 -1.28
N THR A 63 3.87 0.37 -1.36
CA THR A 63 2.49 0.10 -1.74
C THR A 63 1.53 0.18 -0.57
N VAL A 64 1.94 -0.25 0.63
CA VAL A 64 1.06 -0.33 1.81
C VAL A 64 1.47 0.69 2.87
N GLY A 65 2.75 0.74 3.22
CA GLY A 65 3.25 1.63 4.28
C GLY A 65 3.02 3.12 4.00
N VAL A 66 3.35 3.59 2.79
CA VAL A 66 3.24 5.01 2.41
C VAL A 66 1.78 5.51 2.46
N PRO A 67 0.79 4.85 1.83
CA PRO A 67 -0.61 5.29 1.95
C PRO A 67 -1.13 5.34 3.40
N VAL A 68 -0.80 4.34 4.21
CA VAL A 68 -1.19 4.28 5.63
C VAL A 68 -0.54 5.42 6.41
N PHE A 69 0.76 5.66 6.20
CA PHE A 69 1.47 6.75 6.82
C PHE A 69 0.87 8.11 6.44
N LEU A 70 0.62 8.35 5.15
CA LEU A 70 0.04 9.60 4.66
C LEU A 70 -1.35 9.85 5.24
N TRP A 71 -2.18 8.80 5.33
CA TRP A 71 -3.49 8.89 5.95
C TRP A 71 -3.38 9.25 7.43
N LEU A 72 -2.58 8.53 8.21
CA LEU A 72 -2.50 8.75 9.66
C LEU A 72 -1.79 10.07 10.01
N ARG A 73 -0.74 10.43 9.28
CA ARG A 73 0.11 11.59 9.59
C ARG A 73 -0.41 12.89 8.99
N ALA A 74 -0.91 12.85 7.76
CA ALA A 74 -1.30 14.02 6.98
C ALA A 74 -2.80 14.10 6.70
N ASP A 75 -3.60 13.12 7.16
CA ASP A 75 -5.04 13.03 6.92
C ASP A 75 -5.41 12.95 5.43
N LEU A 76 -4.47 12.51 4.59
CA LEU A 76 -4.68 12.32 3.15
C LEU A 76 -5.32 10.95 2.90
N LYS A 77 -6.59 10.93 2.50
CA LYS A 77 -7.38 9.70 2.38
C LYS A 77 -7.27 9.07 1.00
N SER A 78 -7.04 9.88 -0.03
CA SER A 78 -7.05 9.42 -1.42
C SER A 78 -6.03 8.30 -1.70
N PRO A 79 -4.79 8.29 -1.16
CA PRO A 79 -3.87 7.18 -1.39
C PRO A 79 -4.34 5.89 -0.74
N ALA A 80 -4.95 5.97 0.46
CA ALA A 80 -5.48 4.80 1.17
C ALA A 80 -6.71 4.19 0.47
N VAL A 81 -7.58 5.04 -0.10
CA VAL A 81 -8.71 4.58 -0.93
C VAL A 81 -8.22 3.88 -2.19
N LEU A 82 -7.20 4.45 -2.87
CA LEU A 82 -6.62 3.81 -4.05
C LEU A 82 -5.97 2.46 -3.69
N LEU A 83 -5.26 2.38 -2.55
CA LEU A 83 -4.72 1.12 -2.04
C LEU A 83 -5.81 0.06 -1.86
N ALA A 84 -6.93 0.40 -1.21
CA ALA A 84 -8.04 -0.53 -1.01
C ALA A 84 -8.62 -1.00 -2.36
N ALA A 85 -8.77 -0.09 -3.33
CA ALA A 85 -9.24 -0.44 -4.67
C ALA A 85 -8.26 -1.36 -5.42
N ILE A 86 -6.95 -1.12 -5.30
CA ILE A 86 -5.91 -1.96 -5.89
C ILE A 86 -5.94 -3.37 -5.29
N LEU A 87 -6.03 -3.48 -3.95
CA LEU A 87 -6.11 -4.79 -3.28
C LEU A 87 -7.36 -5.58 -3.69
N LEU A 88 -8.51 -4.90 -3.79
CA LEU A 88 -9.74 -5.52 -4.29
C LEU A 88 -9.61 -5.97 -5.75
N PHE A 89 -9.05 -5.11 -6.61
CA PHE A 89 -8.80 -5.44 -8.00
C PHE A 89 -7.87 -6.65 -8.15
N TRP A 90 -6.79 -6.72 -7.35
CA TRP A 90 -5.90 -7.87 -7.34
C TRP A 90 -6.59 -9.13 -6.85
N HIS A 91 -7.41 -9.04 -5.80
CA HIS A 91 -8.19 -10.18 -5.32
C HIS A 91 -9.09 -10.75 -6.44
N VAL A 92 -9.78 -9.88 -7.18
CA VAL A 92 -10.59 -10.30 -8.34
C VAL A 92 -9.74 -10.92 -9.44
N LEU A 93 -8.57 -10.35 -9.76
CA LEU A 93 -7.68 -10.90 -10.79
C LEU A 93 -7.14 -12.28 -10.42
N VAL A 94 -6.84 -12.52 -9.13
CA VAL A 94 -6.35 -13.83 -8.66
C VAL A 94 -7.47 -14.86 -8.67
N GLU A 95 -8.68 -14.50 -8.21
CA GLU A 95 -9.82 -15.41 -8.13
C GLU A 95 -10.43 -15.70 -9.52
N PHE A 96 -10.48 -14.69 -10.40
CA PHE A 96 -11.09 -14.75 -11.73
C PHE A 96 -10.11 -14.26 -12.80
N PRO A 97 -9.05 -15.03 -13.12
CA PRO A 97 -8.02 -14.59 -14.06
C PRO A 97 -8.62 -14.42 -15.48
N PRO A 98 -8.61 -13.21 -16.06
CA PRO A 98 -9.16 -12.97 -17.38
C PRO A 98 -8.27 -13.55 -18.51
N ILE A 99 -7.02 -13.89 -18.21
CA ILE A 99 -6.02 -14.39 -19.16
C ILE A 99 -5.18 -15.50 -18.48
N GLY A 100 -5.11 -16.70 -19.07
CA GLY A 100 -4.17 -17.76 -18.66
C GLY A 100 -4.70 -18.80 -17.65
N SER A 101 -5.92 -19.30 -17.83
CA SER A 101 -6.57 -20.30 -16.94
C SER A 101 -6.02 -21.74 -17.02
N GLY A 102 -4.86 -21.98 -17.65
CA GLY A 102 -4.50 -23.31 -18.13
C GLY A 102 -3.16 -23.90 -17.70
N GLN A 103 -2.07 -23.13 -17.62
CA GLN A 103 -0.73 -23.72 -17.45
C GLN A 103 0.24 -22.79 -16.73
N GLY A 104 0.68 -23.22 -15.54
CA GLY A 104 2.07 -23.12 -15.09
C GLY A 104 2.60 -21.78 -14.59
N ASP A 105 2.37 -20.67 -15.27
CA ASP A 105 3.05 -19.41 -14.99
C ASP A 105 2.04 -18.31 -14.71
N SER A 106 1.85 -17.97 -13.43
CA SER A 106 0.80 -17.04 -12.97
C SER A 106 0.92 -15.63 -13.61
N PRO A 107 0.18 -15.30 -14.68
CA PRO A 107 0.35 -14.04 -15.39
C PRO A 107 -0.14 -12.86 -14.54
N GLY A 108 -1.12 -13.10 -13.67
CA GLY A 108 -1.68 -12.12 -12.75
C GLY A 108 -0.69 -11.62 -11.70
N PHE A 109 0.21 -12.48 -11.21
CA PHE A 109 1.24 -12.05 -10.24
C PHE A 109 2.28 -11.15 -10.92
N LEU A 110 2.80 -11.54 -12.09
CA LEU A 110 3.69 -10.68 -12.88
C LEU A 110 3.05 -9.32 -13.22
N PHE A 111 1.76 -9.31 -13.54
CA PHE A 111 0.99 -8.08 -13.80
C PHE A 111 1.04 -7.12 -12.60
N VAL A 112 0.91 -7.64 -11.37
CA VAL A 112 1.01 -6.84 -10.14
C VAL A 112 2.37 -6.15 -10.02
N PHE A 113 3.48 -6.86 -10.28
CA PHE A 113 4.82 -6.27 -10.16
C PHE A 113 5.13 -5.26 -11.27
N VAL A 114 4.69 -5.53 -12.50
CA VAL A 114 4.89 -4.61 -13.64
C VAL A 114 4.18 -3.28 -13.40
N PHE A 115 3.00 -3.30 -12.79
CA PHE A 115 2.20 -2.09 -12.57
C PHE A 115 2.50 -1.36 -11.25
N ALA A 116 3.25 -1.97 -10.33
CA ALA A 116 3.51 -1.38 -9.02
C ALA A 116 4.18 0.00 -9.02
N PRO A 117 5.15 0.31 -9.90
CA PRO A 117 5.68 1.67 -10.01
C PRO A 117 4.59 2.71 -10.33
N PHE A 118 3.60 2.34 -11.15
CA PHE A 118 2.49 3.22 -11.50
C PHE A 118 1.53 3.45 -10.34
N TYR A 119 1.32 2.46 -9.48
CA TYR A 119 0.53 2.63 -8.25
C TYR A 119 1.20 3.63 -7.30
N VAL A 120 2.52 3.54 -7.12
CA VAL A 120 3.29 4.50 -6.30
C VAL A 120 3.19 5.91 -6.89
N LEU A 121 3.33 6.05 -8.21
CA LEU A 121 3.15 7.34 -8.89
C LEU A 121 1.73 7.89 -8.69
N ALA A 122 0.71 7.05 -8.82
CA ALA A 122 -0.67 7.45 -8.58
C ALA A 122 -0.92 7.90 -7.14
N TYR A 123 -0.34 7.21 -6.14
CA TYR A 123 -0.39 7.68 -4.74
C TYR A 123 0.24 9.05 -4.58
N ALA A 124 1.40 9.29 -5.19
CA ALA A 124 2.08 10.57 -5.11
C ALA A 124 1.24 11.70 -5.74
N LEU A 125 0.65 11.46 -6.90
CA LEU A 125 -0.22 12.42 -7.59
C LEU A 125 -1.50 12.72 -6.78
N LEU A 126 -2.15 11.68 -6.24
CA LEU A 126 -3.33 11.84 -5.40
C LEU A 126 -3.02 12.60 -4.11
N ALA A 127 -1.94 12.23 -3.43
CA ALA A 127 -1.50 12.90 -2.21
C ALA A 127 -1.16 14.38 -2.48
N ALA A 128 -0.44 14.67 -3.56
CA ALA A 128 -0.10 16.04 -3.95
C ALA A 128 -1.34 16.86 -4.29
N GLY A 129 -2.29 16.27 -5.03
CA GLY A 129 -3.55 16.90 -5.39
C GLY A 129 -4.41 17.22 -4.18
N GLU A 130 -4.64 16.23 -3.30
CA GLU A 130 -5.43 16.39 -2.06
C GLU A 130 -4.79 17.43 -1.13
N TYR A 131 -3.46 17.39 -0.97
CA TYR A 131 -2.73 18.37 -0.18
C TYR A 131 -2.83 19.80 -0.76
N TRP A 132 -2.77 19.95 -2.08
CA TRP A 132 -2.88 21.26 -2.73
C TRP A 132 -4.28 21.84 -2.63
N ILE A 133 -5.32 21.02 -2.78
CA ILE A 133 -6.72 21.42 -2.61
C ILE A 133 -6.97 21.85 -1.16
N GLY A 134 -6.54 21.04 -0.18
CA GLY A 134 -6.73 21.35 1.24
C GLY A 134 -6.04 22.65 1.69
N LYS A 135 -4.95 23.07 1.03
CA LYS A 135 -4.34 24.40 1.28
C LYS A 135 -5.21 25.56 0.83
N ARG A 136 -6.00 25.40 -0.24
CA ARG A 136 -6.85 26.48 -0.78
C ARG A 136 -7.99 26.82 0.17
N ASP A 137 -8.59 25.81 0.81
CA ASP A 137 -9.70 26.01 1.76
C ASP A 137 -9.31 26.80 3.01
N VAL A 138 -8.04 26.76 3.42
CA VAL A 138 -7.51 27.52 4.57
C VAL A 138 -7.23 28.99 4.21
N SER A 139 -7.05 29.29 2.92
CA SER A 139 -6.62 30.61 2.45
C SER A 139 -7.77 31.55 2.04
N ILE A 140 -9.03 31.15 2.22
CA ILE A 140 -10.18 32.04 2.04
C ILE A 140 -10.46 32.73 3.38
N PRO A 141 -10.11 34.02 3.56
CA PRO A 141 -10.55 34.78 4.73
C PRO A 141 -12.05 35.05 4.54
N VAL A 142 -12.87 34.68 5.52
CA VAL A 142 -14.24 35.20 5.66
C VAL A 142 -14.18 36.57 6.31
#